data_AF-A0A2H0V9S9-F1
#
_entry.id   AF-A0A2H0V9S9-F1
#
_cell.length_a   1.000
_cell.length_b   1.000
_cell.length_c   1.000
_cell.angle_alpha   90.00
_cell.angle_beta   90.00
_cell.angle_gamma   90.00
#
_symmetry.space_group_name_H-M   'P 1'
#
loop_
_entity.id
_entity.type
_entity.pdbx_description
1 polymer ?
#
loop_
_entity_poly.entity_id
_entity_poly.type
_entity_poly.pdbx_seq_one_letter_code
_entity_poly.pdbx_strand_id
1 'polypeptide(L)'
;MDNVSKKMGTFHDNALLFNVESGMANQYILDLSKNVKRGIRAKLEKGGWPNLAPIGYLNKNSKIIIDKARGKYITKIFELYCTGKYSVKEVSNILFTEGFRSRAGKKYHKSKIHKMLSVSFYCGIMEKDGQLYEGNHEPLISKLLFDEVQEMLNKKAHVKKQVIPFAFRGILKCANCGCQLTATKKKGRLTYYYCTNGKGLCSEHKSYLKEEYLSKALSFVFEPLLFDEKIVNLVYRAKLQEQKQGSSYLEESIVSLRSRLKKLDERKNAF
;
A
#
# COMPACT_ATOMS: atom_id res chain seq x y z
N MET A 1 -50.73 38.87 49.60
CA MET A 1 -49.68 39.27 50.55
C MET A 1 -48.53 38.33 50.36
N ASP A 2 -47.68 38.66 49.39
CA ASP A 2 -46.54 37.90 48.95
C ASP A 2 -45.32 38.25 49.79
N ASN A 3 -44.77 37.29 50.53
CA ASN A 3 -43.34 37.24 50.86
C ASN A 3 -42.99 36.00 51.69
N VAL A 4 -42.39 34.99 51.05
CA VAL A 4 -41.30 34.24 51.69
C VAL A 4 -40.24 34.02 50.62
N SER A 5 -39.37 35.02 50.48
CA SER A 5 -38.06 34.89 49.86
C SER A 5 -37.28 33.75 50.52
N LYS A 6 -37.31 32.55 49.93
CA LYS A 6 -36.42 31.45 50.32
C LYS A 6 -35.07 31.76 49.71
N LYS A 7 -34.21 32.33 50.55
CA LYS A 7 -32.83 32.73 50.24
C LYS A 7 -32.11 31.65 49.45
N MET A 8 -31.73 32.00 48.22
CA MET A 8 -30.64 31.38 47.47
C MET A 8 -29.39 31.56 48.33
N GLY A 9 -29.04 30.53 49.12
CA GLY A 9 -27.84 30.52 49.93
C GLY A 9 -26.61 30.70 49.04
N THR A 10 -25.85 31.75 49.32
CA THR A 10 -24.68 32.22 48.60
C THR A 10 -23.65 31.12 48.41
N PHE A 11 -23.45 30.73 47.14
CA PHE A 11 -22.48 29.73 46.69
C PHE A 11 -21.11 30.40 46.44
N HIS A 12 -20.53 31.03 47.46
CA HIS A 12 -19.19 31.66 47.52
C HIS A 12 -18.89 31.82 49.02
N ASP A 13 -17.80 31.38 49.66
CA ASP A 13 -16.45 31.06 49.21
C ASP A 13 -15.77 30.12 50.22
N ASN A 14 -15.58 28.86 49.87
CA ASN A 14 -14.47 28.08 50.42
C ASN A 14 -13.69 27.56 49.22
N ALA A 15 -12.78 28.40 48.70
CA ALA A 15 -11.93 28.05 47.57
C ALA A 15 -11.23 26.69 47.77
N LEU A 16 -10.94 26.34 49.03
CA LEU A 16 -10.41 25.02 49.41
C LEU A 16 -11.37 23.88 49.08
N LEU A 17 -12.66 23.99 49.44
CA LEU A 17 -13.66 22.96 49.16
C LEU A 17 -13.87 22.79 47.65
N PHE A 18 -13.97 23.89 46.92
CA PHE A 18 -14.06 23.86 45.45
C PHE A 18 -12.85 23.19 44.80
N ASN A 19 -11.63 23.48 45.28
CA ASN A 19 -10.41 22.84 44.78
C ASN A 19 -10.36 21.35 45.10
N VAL A 20 -10.83 20.94 46.28
CA VAL A 20 -10.94 19.52 46.65
C VAL A 20 -11.96 18.79 45.77
N GLU A 21 -13.15 19.35 45.60
CA GLU A 21 -14.20 18.78 44.73
C GLU A 21 -13.73 18.68 43.27
N SER A 22 -13.09 19.74 42.76
CA SER A 22 -12.49 19.75 41.43
C SER A 22 -11.38 18.71 41.31
N GLY A 23 -10.54 18.56 42.34
CA GLY A 23 -9.51 17.53 42.41
C GLY A 23 -10.09 16.11 42.38
N MET A 24 -11.15 15.87 43.15
CA MET A 24 -11.86 14.59 43.16
C MET A 24 -12.52 14.28 41.81
N ALA A 25 -13.16 15.26 41.18
CA ALA A 25 -13.76 15.09 39.86
C ALA A 25 -12.70 14.77 38.78
N ASN A 26 -11.56 15.46 38.81
CA ASN A 26 -10.44 15.18 37.92
C ASN A 26 -9.88 13.77 38.15
N GLN A 27 -9.71 13.36 39.42
CA GLN A 27 -9.24 12.03 39.77
C GLN A 27 -10.20 10.95 39.27
N TYR A 28 -11.51 11.15 39.39
CA TYR A 28 -12.53 10.24 38.86
C TYR A 28 -12.39 10.05 37.34
N ILE A 29 -12.18 11.13 36.59
CA ILE A 29 -11.97 11.07 35.14
C ILE A 29 -10.69 10.27 34.80
N LEU A 30 -9.61 10.49 35.55
CA LEU A 30 -8.35 9.74 35.39
C LEU A 30 -8.54 8.25 35.67
N ASP A 31 -9.26 7.90 36.72
CA ASP A 31 -9.49 6.51 37.10
C ASP A 31 -10.44 5.80 36.14
N LEU A 32 -11.46 6.48 35.61
CA LEU A 32 -12.28 5.95 34.51
C LEU A 32 -11.42 5.64 33.29
N SER A 33 -10.54 6.55 32.89
CA SER A 33 -9.61 6.34 31.77
C SER A 33 -8.68 5.13 32.01
N LYS A 34 -8.13 4.99 33.23
CA LYS A 34 -7.31 3.83 33.61
C LYS A 34 -8.11 2.53 33.56
N ASN A 35 -9.34 2.52 34.06
CA ASN A 35 -10.20 1.35 34.07
C ASN A 35 -10.55 0.89 32.65
N VAL A 36 -10.85 1.81 31.75
CA VAL A 36 -11.08 1.50 30.32
C VAL A 36 -9.83 0.89 29.68
N LYS A 37 -8.65 1.50 29.89
CA LYS A 37 -7.38 0.96 29.37
C LYS A 37 -7.07 -0.43 29.92
N ARG A 38 -7.30 -0.66 31.21
CA ARG A 38 -7.14 -1.96 31.86
C ARG A 38 -8.07 -3.01 31.25
N GLY A 39 -9.34 -2.66 31.03
CA GLY A 39 -10.31 -3.56 30.40
C GLY A 39 -9.94 -3.92 28.96
N ILE A 40 -9.49 -2.94 28.18
CA ILE A 40 -9.00 -3.17 26.81
C ILE A 40 -7.78 -4.09 26.81
N ARG A 41 -6.81 -3.84 27.70
CA ARG A 41 -5.61 -4.65 27.84
C ARG A 41 -5.93 -6.10 28.23
N ALA A 42 -6.77 -6.30 29.24
CA ALA A 42 -7.21 -7.63 29.65
C ALA A 42 -7.94 -8.38 28.53
N LYS A 43 -8.67 -7.67 27.65
CA LYS A 43 -9.29 -8.26 26.47
C LYS A 43 -8.26 -8.70 25.43
N LEU A 44 -7.23 -7.89 25.18
CA LEU A 44 -6.13 -8.19 24.26
C LEU A 44 -5.28 -9.37 24.75
N GLU A 45 -4.98 -9.43 26.06
CA GLU A 45 -4.24 -10.54 26.69
C GLU A 45 -5.02 -11.86 26.58
N LYS A 46 -6.36 -11.80 26.58
CA LYS A 46 -7.23 -12.95 26.31
C LYS A 46 -7.37 -13.27 24.82
N GLY A 47 -6.64 -12.60 23.92
CA GLY A 47 -6.67 -12.78 22.47
C GLY A 47 -7.90 -12.19 21.77
N GLY A 48 -8.64 -11.30 22.44
CA GLY A 48 -9.81 -10.61 21.89
C GLY A 48 -9.48 -9.23 21.32
N TRP A 49 -10.03 -8.91 20.15
CA TRP A 49 -9.89 -7.56 19.56
C TRP A 49 -10.94 -6.58 20.13
N PRO A 50 -10.55 -5.39 20.59
CA PRO A 50 -11.48 -4.39 21.13
C PRO A 50 -12.22 -3.60 20.04
N ASN A 51 -11.58 -3.39 18.88
CA ASN A 51 -12.10 -2.53 17.81
C ASN A 51 -12.88 -3.33 16.76
N LEU A 52 -13.37 -2.64 15.72
CA LEU A 52 -13.93 -3.29 14.54
C LEU A 52 -12.86 -4.16 13.85
N ALA A 53 -13.25 -5.35 13.42
CA ALA A 53 -12.33 -6.25 12.72
C ALA A 53 -11.86 -5.64 11.39
N PRO A 54 -10.59 -5.90 10.98
CA PRO A 54 -10.07 -5.49 9.69
C PRO A 54 -10.84 -6.09 8.50
N ILE A 55 -10.67 -5.48 7.32
CA ILE A 55 -11.30 -5.97 6.08
C ILE A 55 -10.84 -7.40 5.80
N GLY A 56 -11.77 -8.30 5.49
CA GLY A 56 -11.50 -9.74 5.38
C GLY A 56 -12.06 -10.55 6.55
N TYR A 57 -12.50 -9.88 7.61
CA TYR A 57 -13.16 -10.47 8.77
C TYR A 57 -14.52 -9.81 9.04
N LEU A 58 -15.39 -10.55 9.75
CA LEU A 58 -16.68 -10.10 10.25
C LEU A 58 -16.76 -10.30 11.76
N ASN A 59 -17.36 -9.33 12.45
CA ASN A 59 -17.71 -9.46 13.86
C ASN A 59 -19.07 -10.15 13.97
N LYS A 60 -19.12 -11.37 14.49
CA LYS A 60 -20.35 -12.12 14.78
C LYS A 60 -20.34 -12.60 16.23
N ASN A 61 -21.35 -12.20 17.01
CA ASN A 61 -21.52 -12.60 18.42
C ASN A 61 -20.25 -12.42 19.26
N SER A 62 -19.61 -11.25 19.15
CA SER A 62 -18.35 -10.91 19.84
C SER A 62 -17.13 -11.76 19.45
N LYS A 63 -17.23 -12.59 18.42
CA LYS A 63 -16.11 -13.33 17.80
C LYS A 63 -15.80 -12.77 16.41
N ILE A 64 -14.54 -12.92 16.01
CA ILE A 64 -14.03 -12.49 14.71
C ILE A 64 -13.95 -13.73 13.82
N ILE A 65 -14.71 -13.72 12.73
CA ILE A 65 -14.81 -14.83 11.78
C ILE A 65 -14.33 -14.35 10.41
N ILE A 66 -13.71 -15.23 9.63
CA ILE A 66 -13.30 -14.93 8.26
C ILE A 66 -14.53 -14.61 7.38
N ASP A 67 -14.45 -13.49 6.66
CA ASP A 67 -15.41 -13.14 5.62
C ASP A 67 -15.12 -13.97 4.36
N LYS A 68 -15.96 -14.97 4.04
CA LYS A 68 -15.76 -15.79 2.83
C LYS A 68 -15.79 -14.99 1.53
N ALA A 69 -16.50 -13.87 1.49
CA ALA A 69 -16.60 -13.04 0.28
C ALA A 69 -15.37 -12.15 0.11
N ARG A 70 -14.86 -11.56 1.20
CA ARG A 70 -13.75 -10.59 1.18
C ARG A 70 -12.38 -11.15 1.56
N GLY A 71 -12.34 -12.14 2.45
CA GLY A 71 -11.12 -12.76 2.97
C GLY A 71 -10.24 -13.33 1.86
N LYS A 72 -10.83 -13.97 0.85
CA LYS A 72 -10.10 -14.48 -0.33
C LYS A 72 -9.29 -13.41 -1.07
N TYR A 73 -9.76 -12.16 -1.10
CA TYR A 73 -9.05 -11.07 -1.75
C TYR A 73 -7.86 -10.59 -0.91
N ILE A 74 -7.93 -10.73 0.42
CA ILE A 74 -6.79 -10.42 1.29
C ILE A 74 -5.68 -11.42 1.03
N THR A 75 -5.95 -12.73 1.07
CA THR A 75 -4.94 -13.76 0.76
C THR A 75 -4.29 -13.49 -0.60
N LYS A 76 -5.11 -13.21 -1.62
CA LYS A 76 -4.63 -12.87 -2.96
C LYS A 76 -3.83 -11.56 -3.04
N ILE A 77 -4.14 -10.55 -2.22
CA ILE A 77 -3.34 -9.30 -2.14
C ILE A 77 -1.91 -9.64 -1.76
N PHE A 78 -1.73 -10.47 -0.73
CA PHE A 78 -0.42 -10.85 -0.25
C PHE A 78 0.31 -11.75 -1.25
N GLU A 79 -0.36 -12.75 -1.82
CA GLU A 79 0.22 -13.63 -2.86
C GLU A 79 0.69 -12.83 -4.09
N LEU A 80 -0.17 -11.96 -4.64
CA LEU A 80 0.18 -11.13 -5.80
C LEU A 80 1.35 -10.21 -5.48
N TYR A 81 1.39 -9.61 -4.30
CA TYR A 81 2.49 -8.75 -3.91
C TYR A 81 3.77 -9.55 -3.66
N CYS A 82 3.68 -10.76 -3.08
CA CYS A 82 4.80 -11.66 -2.84
C CYS A 82 5.52 -12.08 -4.14
N THR A 83 4.81 -12.14 -5.27
CA THR A 83 5.47 -12.40 -6.58
C THR A 83 6.49 -11.33 -7.00
N GLY A 84 6.44 -10.12 -6.42
CA GLY A 84 7.31 -8.99 -6.78
C GLY A 84 7.05 -8.38 -8.16
N LYS A 85 6.14 -8.96 -8.96
CA LYS A 85 5.83 -8.51 -10.33
C LYS A 85 4.88 -7.32 -10.39
N TYR A 86 4.04 -7.17 -9.36
CA TYR A 86 2.96 -6.20 -9.34
C TYR A 86 3.22 -5.08 -8.33
N SER A 87 3.06 -3.84 -8.78
CA SER A 87 3.00 -2.69 -7.88
C SER A 87 1.68 -2.69 -7.09
N VAL A 88 1.67 -2.04 -5.92
CA VAL A 88 0.46 -1.85 -5.11
C VAL A 88 -0.70 -1.22 -5.90
N LYS A 89 -0.39 -0.38 -6.91
CA LYS A 89 -1.38 0.22 -7.81
C LYS A 89 -1.96 -0.81 -8.80
N GLU A 90 -1.13 -1.68 -9.35
CA GLU A 90 -1.57 -2.76 -10.25
C GLU A 90 -2.42 -3.78 -9.48
N VAL A 91 -1.99 -4.17 -8.27
CA VAL A 91 -2.78 -5.04 -7.37
C VAL A 91 -4.16 -4.45 -7.11
N SER A 92 -4.25 -3.16 -6.78
CA SER A 92 -5.53 -2.44 -6.62
C SER A 92 -6.43 -2.52 -7.87
N ASN A 93 -5.85 -2.39 -9.06
CA ASN A 93 -6.60 -2.47 -10.32
C ASN A 93 -7.10 -3.88 -10.61
N ILE A 94 -6.26 -4.90 -10.42
CA ILE A 94 -6.60 -6.32 -10.61
C ILE A 94 -7.76 -6.72 -9.70
N LEU A 95 -7.67 -6.36 -8.41
CA LEU A 95 -8.73 -6.65 -7.45
C LEU A 95 -10.02 -5.90 -7.81
N PHE A 96 -9.89 -4.69 -8.35
CA PHE A 96 -11.04 -3.97 -8.86
C PHE A 96 -11.67 -4.68 -10.05
N THR A 97 -10.91 -5.19 -11.02
CA THR A 97 -11.51 -5.95 -12.13
C THR A 97 -12.21 -7.24 -11.65
N GLU A 98 -11.73 -7.85 -10.56
CA GLU A 98 -12.31 -9.08 -10.01
C GLU A 98 -13.56 -8.87 -9.13
N GLY A 99 -13.85 -7.62 -8.75
CA GLY A 99 -15.05 -7.26 -7.98
C GLY A 99 -14.78 -6.89 -6.52
N PHE A 100 -13.52 -6.74 -6.09
CA PHE A 100 -13.20 -6.18 -4.78
C PHE A 100 -13.55 -4.68 -4.75
N ARG A 101 -14.53 -4.32 -3.94
CA ARG A 101 -15.10 -2.97 -3.87
C ARG A 101 -15.19 -2.50 -2.41
N SER A 102 -15.07 -1.19 -2.23
CA SER A 102 -15.46 -0.56 -0.97
C SER A 102 -16.98 -0.63 -0.77
N ARG A 103 -17.45 -0.32 0.44
CA ARG A 103 -18.90 -0.30 0.74
C ARG A 103 -19.68 0.68 -0.15
N ALA A 104 -19.02 1.73 -0.65
CA ALA A 104 -19.60 2.70 -1.59
C ALA A 104 -19.40 2.31 -3.07
N GLY A 105 -18.98 1.08 -3.37
CA GLY A 105 -18.76 0.62 -4.75
C GLY A 105 -17.51 1.19 -5.43
N LYS A 106 -16.64 1.91 -4.70
CA LYS A 106 -15.41 2.51 -5.25
C LYS A 106 -14.19 1.59 -5.11
N LYS A 107 -13.17 1.84 -5.96
CA LYS A 107 -11.86 1.19 -5.89
C LYS A 107 -11.09 1.59 -4.63
N TYR A 108 -10.36 0.64 -4.04
CA TYR A 108 -9.44 0.94 -2.95
C TYR A 108 -8.18 1.65 -3.45
N HIS A 109 -7.85 2.80 -2.87
CA HIS A 109 -6.64 3.54 -3.21
C HIS A 109 -5.37 2.76 -2.84
N LYS A 110 -4.24 3.02 -3.53
CA LYS A 110 -2.94 2.38 -3.27
C LYS A 110 -2.53 2.43 -1.80
N SER A 111 -2.76 3.56 -1.12
CA SER A 111 -2.42 3.73 0.30
C SER A 111 -3.21 2.79 1.21
N LYS A 112 -4.46 2.48 0.84
CA LYS A 112 -5.28 1.56 1.62
C LYS A 112 -4.80 0.12 1.45
N ILE A 113 -4.43 -0.28 0.24
CA ILE A 113 -3.84 -1.61 -0.02
C ILE A 113 -2.49 -1.75 0.69
N HIS A 114 -1.63 -0.72 0.61
CA HIS A 114 -0.37 -0.71 1.36
C HIS A 114 -0.62 -0.88 2.87
N LYS A 115 -1.62 -0.17 3.42
CA LYS A 115 -2.00 -0.35 4.83
C LYS A 115 -2.49 -1.77 5.13
N MET A 116 -3.19 -2.43 4.21
CA MET A 116 -3.59 -3.84 4.41
C MET A 116 -2.37 -4.77 4.46
N LEU A 117 -1.39 -4.57 3.58
CA LEU A 117 -0.17 -5.37 3.56
C LEU A 117 0.65 -5.23 4.85
N SER A 118 0.60 -4.08 5.52
CA SER A 118 1.33 -3.85 6.79
C SER A 118 0.58 -4.33 8.04
N VAL A 119 -0.68 -4.77 7.94
CA VAL A 119 -1.46 -5.15 9.13
C VAL A 119 -1.14 -6.60 9.53
N SER A 120 -0.49 -6.75 10.69
CA SER A 120 -0.14 -8.05 11.29
C SER A 120 -1.37 -8.91 11.66
N PHE A 121 -2.54 -8.30 11.78
CA PHE A 121 -3.78 -9.01 12.13
C PHE A 121 -4.08 -10.16 11.16
N TYR A 122 -3.64 -10.08 9.91
CA TYR A 122 -3.85 -11.12 8.92
C TYR A 122 -3.08 -12.41 9.20
N CYS A 123 -1.95 -12.36 9.92
CA CYS A 123 -1.17 -13.52 10.34
C CYS A 123 -1.44 -13.98 11.78
N GLY A 124 -2.53 -13.48 12.40
CA GLY A 124 -2.94 -13.87 13.76
C GLY A 124 -2.35 -13.01 14.88
N ILE A 125 -1.51 -12.02 14.56
CA ILE A 125 -0.86 -11.16 15.56
C ILE A 125 -1.59 -9.82 15.65
N MET A 126 -2.04 -9.45 16.84
CA MET A 126 -2.70 -8.17 17.10
C MET A 126 -1.69 -7.15 17.63
N GLU A 127 -1.60 -5.99 17.00
CA GLU A 127 -0.76 -4.88 17.47
C GLU A 127 -1.63 -3.78 18.09
N LYS A 128 -1.29 -3.34 19.30
CA LYS A 128 -1.93 -2.20 19.95
C LYS A 128 -0.92 -1.42 20.78
N ASP A 129 -0.84 -0.11 20.50
CA ASP A 129 0.00 0.85 21.24
C ASP A 129 1.48 0.39 21.33
N GLY A 130 1.99 -0.22 20.26
CA GLY A 130 3.37 -0.74 20.16
C GLY A 130 3.61 -2.12 20.80
N GLN A 131 2.58 -2.75 21.37
CA GLN A 131 2.66 -4.10 21.94
C GLN A 131 1.97 -5.12 21.04
N LEU A 132 2.56 -6.31 20.97
CA LEU A 132 2.06 -7.44 20.19
C LEU A 132 1.33 -8.42 21.12
N TYR A 133 0.19 -8.92 20.66
CA TYR A 133 -0.67 -9.87 21.35
C TYR A 133 -1.05 -10.99 20.39
N GLU A 134 -1.16 -12.22 20.91
CA GLU A 134 -1.67 -13.36 20.13
C GLU A 134 -3.19 -13.27 20.02
N GLY A 135 -3.73 -13.32 18.79
CA GLY A 135 -5.16 -13.27 18.53
C GLY A 135 -5.80 -14.66 18.51
N ASN A 136 -7.04 -14.76 19.00
CA ASN A 136 -7.83 -15.99 18.92
C ASN A 136 -8.55 -16.17 17.57
N HIS A 137 -8.40 -15.22 16.64
CA HIS A 137 -9.04 -15.30 15.34
C HIS A 137 -8.23 -16.18 14.39
N GLU A 138 -8.92 -16.82 13.45
CA GLU A 138 -8.28 -17.63 12.43
C GLU A 138 -7.47 -16.74 11.47
N PRO A 139 -6.16 -17.00 11.26
CA PRO A 139 -5.34 -16.20 10.36
C PRO A 139 -5.70 -16.44 8.88
N LEU A 140 -5.64 -15.39 8.07
CA LEU A 140 -5.91 -15.44 6.62
C LEU A 140 -4.66 -15.80 5.79
N ILE A 141 -3.48 -15.58 6.36
CA ILE A 141 -2.17 -15.82 5.74
C ILE A 141 -1.22 -16.42 6.77
N SER A 142 -0.21 -17.14 6.29
CA SER A 142 0.86 -17.64 7.16
C SER A 142 1.78 -16.50 7.61
N LYS A 143 2.42 -16.68 8.77
CA LYS A 143 3.43 -15.75 9.28
C LYS A 143 4.60 -15.61 8.30
N LEU A 144 5.04 -16.72 7.69
CA LEU A 144 6.11 -16.74 6.69
C LEU A 144 5.81 -15.81 5.49
N LEU A 145 4.62 -15.94 4.91
CA LEU A 145 4.21 -15.12 3.77
C LEU A 145 4.06 -13.64 4.17
N PHE A 146 3.63 -13.35 5.40
CA PHE A 146 3.59 -11.98 5.91
C PHE A 146 4.99 -11.38 6.03
N ASP A 147 5.94 -12.14 6.59
CA ASP A 147 7.32 -11.70 6.81
C ASP A 147 8.03 -11.42 5.47
N GLU A 148 7.88 -12.31 4.47
CA GLU A 148 8.38 -12.10 3.10
C GLU A 148 7.84 -10.79 2.48
N VAL A 149 6.55 -10.53 2.67
CA VAL A 149 5.92 -9.30 2.19
C VAL A 149 6.44 -8.06 2.92
N GLN A 150 6.68 -8.13 4.23
CA GLN A 150 7.28 -7.00 4.98
C GLN A 150 8.69 -6.71 4.50
N GLU A 151 9.51 -7.73 4.25
CA GLU A 151 10.84 -7.53 3.67
C GLU A 151 10.76 -6.81 2.32
N MET A 152 9.80 -7.20 1.47
CA MET A 152 9.60 -6.55 0.19
C MET A 152 9.09 -5.11 0.29
N LEU A 153 8.22 -4.80 1.26
CA LEU A 153 7.77 -3.43 1.53
C LEU A 153 8.92 -2.54 2.02
N ASN A 154 9.82 -3.08 2.85
CA ASN A 154 10.92 -2.34 3.45
C ASN A 154 12.11 -2.13 2.51
N LYS A 155 12.18 -2.88 1.39
CA LYS A 155 13.18 -2.65 0.34
C LYS A 155 12.98 -1.25 -0.26
N LYS A 156 13.86 -0.31 0.12
CA LYS A 156 13.88 1.11 -0.30
C LYS A 156 13.91 1.33 -1.83
N ALA A 157 14.20 0.29 -2.61
CA ALA A 157 14.30 0.34 -4.06
C ALA A 157 13.23 -0.54 -4.71
N HIS A 158 11.97 -0.10 -4.71
CA HIS A 158 11.10 -0.54 -5.80
C HIS A 158 11.64 0.08 -7.09
N VAL A 159 12.27 -0.77 -7.92
CA VAL A 159 12.65 -0.39 -9.29
C VAL A 159 11.37 0.04 -9.98
N LYS A 160 11.19 1.36 -10.14
CA LYS A 160 10.03 1.89 -10.85
C LYS A 160 10.07 1.32 -12.26
N LYS A 161 9.00 0.61 -12.64
CA LYS A 161 8.78 0.17 -14.02
C LYS A 161 8.86 1.40 -14.93
N GLN A 162 9.94 1.51 -15.69
CA GLN A 162 10.17 2.64 -16.60
C GLN A 162 9.11 2.57 -17.71
N VAL A 163 8.15 3.50 -17.70
CA VAL A 163 7.06 3.57 -18.70
C VAL A 163 7.59 3.96 -20.09
N ILE A 164 8.77 4.59 -20.13
CA ILE A 164 9.50 4.87 -21.37
C ILE A 164 10.95 4.43 -21.14
N PRO A 165 11.40 3.34 -21.78
CA PRO A 165 12.77 2.89 -21.67
C PRO A 165 13.64 3.86 -22.47
N PHE A 166 14.18 4.86 -21.78
CA PHE A 166 15.29 5.64 -22.29
C PHE A 166 16.55 4.95 -21.81
N ALA A 167 17.36 4.44 -22.74
CA ALA A 167 18.49 3.56 -22.45
C ALA A 167 19.44 4.12 -21.39
N PHE A 168 19.67 5.43 -21.41
CA PHE A 168 20.69 6.08 -20.58
C PHE A 168 20.13 6.92 -19.42
N ARG A 169 18.80 6.91 -19.20
CA ARG A 169 18.17 7.73 -18.17
C ARG A 169 18.51 7.22 -16.77
N GLY A 170 19.03 8.12 -15.93
CA GLY A 170 19.44 7.80 -14.55
C GLY A 170 20.89 7.36 -14.39
N ILE A 171 21.57 7.03 -15.50
CA ILE A 171 23.00 6.71 -15.54
C ILE A 171 23.81 7.99 -15.79
N LEU A 172 23.37 8.79 -16.76
CA LEU A 172 24.08 10.00 -17.16
C LEU A 172 23.86 11.16 -16.20
N LYS A 173 24.95 11.87 -15.88
CA LYS A 173 24.95 13.12 -15.10
C LYS A 173 25.53 14.25 -15.94
N CYS A 174 25.00 15.45 -15.75
CA CYS A 174 25.55 16.67 -16.34
C CYS A 174 26.88 17.00 -15.66
N ALA A 175 27.93 17.19 -16.46
CA ALA A 175 29.26 17.54 -15.97
C ALA A 175 29.27 18.88 -15.22
N ASN A 176 28.48 19.86 -15.68
CA ASN A 176 28.50 21.21 -15.13
C ASN A 176 27.77 21.34 -13.77
N CYS A 177 26.62 20.68 -13.59
CA CYS A 177 25.81 20.84 -12.36
C CYS A 177 25.64 19.56 -11.52
N GLY A 178 26.09 18.41 -12.04
CA GLY A 178 25.94 17.10 -11.41
C GLY A 178 24.49 16.58 -11.37
N CYS A 179 23.52 17.28 -11.95
CA CYS A 179 22.14 16.80 -12.03
C CYS A 179 22.02 15.64 -13.03
N GLN A 180 21.05 14.75 -12.82
CA GLN A 180 20.78 13.66 -13.76
C GLN A 180 20.23 14.20 -15.09
N LEU A 181 20.66 13.58 -16.19
CA LEU A 181 20.10 13.82 -17.51
C LEU A 181 18.76 13.07 -17.65
N THR A 182 17.77 13.74 -18.22
CA THR A 182 16.45 13.18 -18.56
C THR A 182 16.27 13.20 -20.07
N ALA A 183 15.38 12.35 -20.60
CA ALA A 183 15.12 12.28 -22.03
C ALA A 183 13.65 12.49 -22.38
N THR A 184 13.43 13.01 -23.58
CA THR A 184 12.12 13.21 -24.20
C THR A 184 12.13 12.67 -25.62
N LYS A 185 11.02 12.03 -26.05
CA LYS A 185 10.81 11.64 -27.45
C LYS A 185 10.11 12.76 -28.20
N LYS A 186 10.69 13.20 -29.31
CA LYS A 186 10.07 14.12 -30.27
C LYS A 186 9.59 13.35 -31.50
N LYS A 187 8.34 13.59 -31.93
CA LYS A 187 7.70 12.91 -33.07
C LYS A 187 7.77 11.38 -33.00
N GLY A 188 7.71 10.79 -31.80
CA GLY A 188 7.71 9.33 -31.57
C GLY A 188 9.02 8.58 -31.88
N ARG A 189 9.94 9.15 -32.67
CA ARG A 189 11.19 8.50 -33.12
C ARG A 189 12.47 9.07 -32.52
N LEU A 190 12.60 10.39 -32.38
CA LEU A 190 13.87 11.00 -31.97
C LEU A 190 13.92 11.19 -30.46
N THR A 191 14.85 10.51 -29.80
CA THR A 191 15.16 10.67 -28.37
C THR A 191 16.24 11.74 -28.18
N TYR A 192 15.95 12.71 -27.32
CA TYR A 192 16.92 13.73 -26.90
C TYR A 192 17.10 13.68 -25.39
N TYR A 193 18.36 13.73 -24.94
CA TYR A 193 18.75 13.85 -23.53
C TYR A 193 19.12 15.30 -23.22
N TYR A 194 18.72 15.78 -22.05
CA TYR A 194 18.97 17.14 -21.58
C TYR A 194 19.06 17.18 -20.05
N CYS A 195 19.70 18.22 -19.51
CA CYS A 195 19.85 18.37 -18.06
C CYS A 195 18.52 18.79 -17.42
N THR A 196 18.19 18.16 -16.29
CA THR A 196 16.98 18.49 -15.52
C THR A 196 17.02 19.86 -14.86
N ASN A 197 18.22 20.45 -14.73
CA ASN A 197 18.46 21.70 -14.01
C ASN A 197 17.84 21.71 -12.59
N GLY A 198 17.83 20.56 -11.89
CA GLY A 198 17.20 20.45 -10.57
C GLY A 198 17.78 21.39 -9.51
N LYS A 199 19.01 21.88 -9.71
CA LYS A 199 19.69 22.85 -8.83
C LYS A 199 19.56 24.31 -9.30
N GLY A 200 18.91 24.58 -10.43
CA GLY A 200 18.71 25.95 -10.96
C GLY A 200 19.93 26.66 -11.54
N LEU A 201 21.14 26.10 -11.41
CA LEU A 201 22.42 26.77 -11.73
C LEU A 201 23.04 26.32 -13.06
N CYS A 202 22.37 25.47 -13.85
CA CYS A 202 22.97 24.94 -15.06
C CYS A 202 22.64 25.82 -16.26
N SER A 203 23.62 26.26 -17.05
CA SER A 203 23.39 26.94 -18.34
C SER A 203 23.12 25.95 -19.49
N GLU A 204 23.67 24.74 -19.40
CA GLU A 204 23.59 23.69 -20.43
C GLU A 204 22.24 22.95 -20.48
N HIS A 205 21.29 23.25 -19.60
CA HIS A 205 19.98 22.59 -19.60
C HIS A 205 19.13 22.87 -20.85
N LYS A 206 19.50 23.89 -21.63
CA LYS A 206 18.89 24.21 -22.93
C LYS A 206 19.49 23.43 -24.09
N SER A 207 20.62 22.73 -23.84
CA SER A 207 21.27 21.88 -24.83
C SER A 207 20.61 20.49 -24.85
N TYR A 208 20.32 20.01 -26.05
CA TYR A 208 19.71 18.71 -26.29
C TYR A 208 20.69 17.82 -27.04
N LEU A 209 21.02 16.68 -26.45
CA LEU A 209 21.90 15.69 -27.05
C LEU A 209 21.08 14.55 -27.66
N LYS A 210 21.27 14.27 -28.95
CA LYS A 210 20.61 13.13 -29.61
C LYS A 210 21.17 11.81 -29.07
N GLU A 211 20.30 10.82 -28.92
CA GLU A 211 20.67 9.48 -28.46
C GLU A 211 21.74 8.80 -29.33
N GLU A 212 21.76 9.06 -30.64
CA GLU A 212 22.75 8.50 -31.58
C GLU A 212 24.20 8.92 -31.29
N TYR A 213 24.42 10.15 -30.81
CA TYR A 213 25.77 10.59 -30.44
C TYR A 213 26.21 9.94 -29.14
N LEU A 214 25.26 9.77 -28.21
CA LEU A 214 25.46 9.12 -26.92
C LEU A 214 25.78 7.63 -27.09
N SER A 215 25.06 6.92 -27.96
CA SER A 215 25.30 5.50 -28.21
C SER A 215 26.66 5.27 -28.87
N LYS A 216 27.07 6.11 -29.81
CA LYS A 216 28.42 6.05 -30.43
C LYS A 216 29.54 6.38 -29.45
N ALA A 217 29.34 7.35 -28.56
CA ALA A 217 30.35 7.68 -27.55
C ALA A 217 30.49 6.58 -26.49
N LEU A 218 29.37 5.96 -26.10
CA LEU A 218 29.35 4.90 -25.09
C LEU A 218 29.68 3.52 -25.65
N SER A 219 29.60 3.28 -26.96
CA SER A 219 29.92 1.97 -27.54
C SER A 219 31.33 1.52 -27.19
N PHE A 220 32.29 2.44 -27.23
CA PHE A 220 33.69 2.18 -26.86
C PHE A 220 33.87 1.76 -25.39
N VAL A 221 32.99 2.22 -24.50
CA VAL A 221 33.03 1.87 -23.06
C VAL A 221 32.45 0.47 -22.82
N PHE A 222 31.51 0.04 -23.65
CA PHE A 222 30.88 -1.28 -23.55
C PHE A 222 31.58 -2.36 -24.38
N GLU A 223 32.50 -1.99 -25.26
CA GLU A 223 33.28 -2.90 -26.11
C GLU A 223 34.12 -3.93 -25.31
N PRO A 224 34.72 -3.59 -24.15
CA PRO A 224 35.37 -4.58 -23.28
C PRO A 224 34.40 -5.46 -22.49
N LEU A 225 33.11 -5.08 -22.40
CA LEU A 225 32.05 -5.79 -21.67
C LEU A 225 31.35 -6.82 -22.57
N LEU A 226 32.08 -7.46 -23.47
CA LEU A 226 31.57 -8.54 -24.32
C LEU A 226 31.07 -9.70 -23.43
N PHE A 227 29.76 -9.75 -23.25
CA PHE A 227 29.11 -10.91 -22.67
C PHE A 227 29.14 -12.04 -23.69
N ASP A 228 29.50 -13.25 -23.24
CA ASP A 228 29.40 -14.46 -24.07
C ASP A 228 28.00 -14.52 -24.71
N GLU A 229 27.94 -14.78 -26.01
CA GLU A 229 26.72 -14.83 -26.81
C GLU A 229 25.70 -15.82 -26.23
N LYS A 230 26.19 -16.84 -25.51
CA LYS A 230 25.36 -17.77 -24.72
C LYS A 230 24.61 -17.07 -23.60
N ILE A 231 25.27 -16.19 -22.84
CA ILE A 231 24.67 -15.46 -21.70
C ILE A 231 23.62 -14.48 -22.21
N VAL A 232 23.92 -13.75 -23.29
CA VAL A 232 22.97 -12.81 -23.92
C VAL A 232 21.72 -13.54 -24.38
N ASN A 233 21.88 -14.69 -25.06
CA ASN A 233 20.74 -15.51 -25.49
C ASN A 233 19.95 -16.08 -24.31
N LEU A 234 20.62 -16.49 -23.22
CA LEU A 234 19.96 -16.99 -22.01
C LEU A 234 19.09 -15.89 -21.37
N VAL A 235 19.63 -14.69 -21.19
CA VAL A 235 18.91 -13.54 -20.64
C VAL A 235 17.75 -13.12 -21.56
N TYR A 236 17.97 -13.12 -22.88
CA TYR A 236 16.93 -12.81 -23.86
C TYR A 236 15.76 -13.80 -23.81
N ARG A 237 16.05 -15.11 -23.76
CA ARG A 237 15.03 -16.17 -23.63
C ARG A 237 14.29 -16.07 -22.30
N ALA A 238 14.99 -15.81 -21.20
CA ALA A 238 14.38 -15.59 -19.89
C ALA A 238 13.42 -14.39 -19.91
N LYS A 239 13.81 -13.28 -20.55
CA LYS A 239 12.95 -12.09 -20.69
C LYS A 239 11.69 -12.35 -21.53
N LEU A 240 11.82 -13.11 -22.61
CA LEU A 240 10.69 -13.53 -23.44
C LEU A 240 9.70 -14.41 -22.66
N GLN A 241 10.20 -15.35 -21.86
CA GLN A 241 9.36 -16.19 -21.00
C GLN A 241 8.64 -15.36 -19.93
N GLU A 242 9.34 -14.40 -19.31
CA GLU A 242 8.76 -13.48 -18.33
C GLU A 242 7.61 -12.64 -18.94
N GLN A 243 7.77 -12.20 -20.19
CA GLN A 243 6.76 -11.44 -20.91
C GLN A 243 5.54 -12.30 -21.30
N LYS A 244 5.76 -13.56 -21.69
CA LYS A 244 4.67 -14.53 -21.99
C LYS A 244 3.83 -14.87 -20.75
N GLN A 245 4.45 -15.07 -19.59
CA GLN A 245 3.72 -15.30 -18.33
C GLN A 245 2.84 -14.09 -17.95
N GLY A 246 3.32 -12.86 -18.21
CA GLY A 246 2.51 -11.66 -18.00
C GLY A 246 1.29 -11.57 -18.93
N SER A 247 1.39 -12.09 -20.16
CA SER A 247 0.28 -12.17 -21.11
C SER A 247 -0.73 -13.25 -20.75
N SER A 248 -0.27 -14.43 -20.29
CA SER A 248 -1.19 -15.55 -19.99
C SER A 248 -2.19 -15.20 -18.89
N TYR A 249 -1.76 -14.50 -17.83
CA TYR A 249 -2.66 -14.04 -16.78
C TYR A 249 -3.74 -13.07 -17.29
N LEU A 250 -3.38 -12.17 -18.22
CA LEU A 250 -4.33 -11.25 -18.86
C LEU A 250 -5.29 -12.01 -19.79
N GLU A 251 -4.81 -12.99 -20.53
CA GLU A 251 -5.63 -13.84 -21.40
C GLU A 251 -6.61 -14.70 -20.59
N GLU A 252 -6.16 -15.34 -19.51
CA GLU A 252 -7.00 -16.08 -18.57
C GLU A 252 -8.08 -15.18 -17.94
N SER A 253 -7.70 -13.94 -17.58
CA SER A 253 -8.63 -12.94 -17.05
C SER A 253 -9.66 -12.49 -18.09
N ILE A 254 -9.28 -12.34 -19.36
CA ILE A 254 -10.20 -12.00 -20.47
C ILE A 254 -11.17 -13.15 -20.73
N VAL A 255 -10.70 -14.40 -20.75
CA VAL A 255 -11.55 -15.59 -20.92
C VAL A 255 -12.56 -15.69 -19.77
N SER A 256 -12.09 -15.50 -18.54
CA SER A 256 -12.92 -15.43 -17.33
C SER A 256 -14.01 -14.35 -17.44
N LEU A 257 -13.67 -13.13 -17.84
CA LEU A 257 -14.62 -12.03 -17.98
C LEU A 257 -15.63 -12.26 -19.12
N ARG A 258 -15.19 -12.80 -20.27
CA ARG A 258 -16.07 -13.17 -21.39
C ARG A 258 -17.08 -14.24 -21.00
N SER A 259 -16.65 -15.23 -20.22
CA SER A 259 -17.55 -16.28 -19.71
C SER A 259 -18.63 -15.72 -18.79
N ARG A 260 -18.28 -14.70 -17.98
CA ARG A 260 -19.24 -14.01 -17.10
C ARG A 260 -20.21 -13.12 -17.88
N LEU A 261 -19.75 -12.43 -18.92
CA LEU A 261 -20.61 -11.67 -19.82
C LEU A 261 -21.64 -12.58 -20.49
N LYS A 262 -21.19 -13.72 -21.04
CA LYS A 262 -22.08 -14.68 -21.69
C LYS A 262 -23.19 -15.19 -20.75
N LYS A 263 -22.84 -15.51 -19.50
CA LYS A 263 -23.82 -15.90 -18.47
C LYS A 263 -24.80 -14.79 -18.07
N LEU A 264 -24.40 -13.52 -18.18
CA LEU A 264 -25.28 -12.38 -17.91
C LEU A 264 -26.20 -12.11 -19.10
N ASP A 265 -25.71 -12.25 -20.32
CA ASP A 265 -26.52 -12.12 -21.54
C ASP A 265 -27.56 -13.25 -21.64
N GLU A 266 -27.18 -14.48 -21.32
CA GLU A 266 -28.09 -15.63 -21.20
C GLU A 266 -29.21 -15.38 -20.18
N ARG A 267 -28.88 -14.73 -19.04
CA ARG A 267 -29.87 -14.33 -18.04
C ARG A 267 -30.77 -13.19 -18.50
N LYS A 268 -30.23 -12.24 -19.27
CA LYS A 268 -30.99 -11.10 -19.79
C LYS A 268 -31.98 -11.52 -20.87
N ASN A 269 -31.61 -12.50 -21.69
CA ASN A 269 -32.46 -13.06 -22.75
C ASN A 269 -33.45 -14.13 -22.26
N ALA A 270 -33.34 -14.54 -20.99
CA ALA A 270 -34.27 -15.46 -20.33
C ALA A 270 -35.42 -14.74 -19.60
N PHE A 271 -35.52 -13.42 -19.73
CA PHE A 271 -36.65 -12.59 -19.28
C PHE A 271 -37.34 -11.94 -20.48
#